data_AF-V4C5P1-F1
#
_entry.id   AF-V4C5P1-F1
#
_cell.length_a   1.000
_cell.length_b   1.000
_cell.length_c   1.000
_cell.angle_alpha   90.00
_cell.angle_beta   90.00
_cell.angle_gamma   90.00
#
_symmetry.space_group_name_H-M   'P 1'
#
loop_
_entity.id
_entity.type
_entity.pdbx_description
1 polymer ?
#
loop_
_entity_poly.entity_id
_entity_poly.type
_entity_poly.pdbx_seq_one_letter_code
_entity_poly.pdbx_strand_id
1 'polypeptide(L)' 'KKRSRASFSHGQVYELERRFRHQRYLSGPERADLAQALKLTETQIKIWFQNRRYKTKRRQ' A
#
# COMPACT_ATOMS: atom_id res chain seq x y z
N LYS A 1 15.49 12.29 14.06
CA LYS A 1 14.94 12.78 12.77
C LYS A 1 13.48 12.34 12.66
N LYS A 2 12.49 13.23 12.85
CA LYS A 2 11.06 12.92 12.64
C LYS A 2 10.91 12.49 11.18
N ARG A 3 10.50 11.24 10.91
CA ARG A 3 10.16 10.81 9.54
C ARG A 3 8.97 11.67 9.10
N SER A 4 9.20 12.56 8.14
CA SER A 4 8.13 13.30 7.46
C SER A 4 7.10 12.28 6.97
N ARG A 5 5.86 12.39 7.46
CA ARG A 5 4.76 11.56 6.98
C ARG A 5 4.37 12.09 5.61
N ALA A 6 4.95 11.49 4.56
CA ALA A 6 4.47 11.73 3.20
C ALA A 6 3.03 11.19 3.08
N SER A 7 2.11 12.03 2.62
CA SER A 7 0.77 11.60 2.22
C SER A 7 0.82 11.01 0.81
N PHE A 8 0.06 9.96 0.58
CA PHE A 8 -0.13 9.43 -0.78
C PHE A 8 -1.05 10.36 -1.57
N SER A 9 -0.79 10.49 -2.87
CA SER A 9 -1.69 11.20 -3.78
C SER A 9 -3.00 10.43 -3.96
N HIS A 10 -4.05 11.09 -4.44
CA HIS A 10 -5.33 10.44 -4.70
C HIS A 10 -5.20 9.26 -5.68
N GLY A 11 -4.42 9.43 -6.76
CA GLY A 11 -4.16 8.37 -7.74
C GLY A 11 -3.40 7.19 -7.13
N GLN A 12 -2.42 7.44 -6.25
CA GLN A 12 -1.72 6.38 -5.54
C GLN A 12 -2.66 5.59 -4.63
N VAL A 13 -3.54 6.27 -3.88
CA VAL A 13 -4.53 5.60 -3.01
C VAL A 13 -5.50 4.77 -3.84
N TYR A 14 -6.00 5.31 -4.96
CA TYR A 14 -6.91 4.59 -5.86
C TYR A 14 -6.30 3.26 -6.34
N GLU A 15 -5.08 3.29 -6.85
CA GLU A 15 -4.40 2.09 -7.35
C GLU A 15 -4.09 1.07 -6.23
N LEU A 16 -3.69 1.56 -5.05
CA LEU A 16 -3.49 0.70 -3.88
C LEU A 16 -4.79 0.00 -3.46
N GLU A 17 -5.92 0.72 -3.42
CA GLU A 17 -7.23 0.13 -3.13
C GLU A 17 -7.71 -0.83 -4.22
N ARG A 18 -7.50 -0.48 -5.49
CA ARG A 18 -7.79 -1.35 -6.63
C ARG A 18 -7.05 -2.68 -6.50
N ARG A 19 -5.72 -2.64 -6.31
CA ARG A 19 -4.91 -3.86 -6.11
C ARG A 19 -5.34 -4.63 -4.86
N PHE A 20 -5.61 -3.95 -3.75
CA PHE A 20 -6.04 -4.60 -2.50
C PHE A 20 -7.36 -5.38 -2.63
N ARG A 21 -8.32 -4.85 -3.41
CA ARG A 21 -9.60 -5.53 -3.69
C ARG A 21 -9.39 -6.86 -4.41
N HIS A 22 -8.39 -6.94 -5.27
CA HIS A 22 -8.06 -8.15 -6.03
C HIS A 22 -7.20 -9.09 -5.18
N GLN A 23 -6.28 -8.55 -4.40
CA GLN A 23 -5.31 -9.33 -3.64
C GLN A 23 -4.90 -8.61 -2.35
N ARG A 24 -5.21 -9.23 -1.21
CA ARG A 24 -5.00 -8.61 0.12
C ARG A 24 -3.57 -8.77 0.66
N TYR A 25 -2.77 -9.64 0.04
CA TYR A 25 -1.40 -9.98 0.43
C TYR A 25 -0.52 -10.00 -0.81
N LEU A 26 0.53 -9.19 -0.83
CA LEU A 26 1.49 -9.19 -1.94
C LEU A 26 2.72 -10.02 -1.58
N SER A 27 3.24 -10.75 -2.57
CA SER A 27 4.58 -11.33 -2.55
C SER A 27 5.66 -10.24 -2.73
N GLY A 28 6.93 -10.63 -2.59
CA GLY A 28 8.07 -9.73 -2.79
C GLY A 28 8.08 -9.08 -4.19
N PRO A 29 8.03 -9.86 -5.28
CA PRO A 29 8.02 -9.33 -6.65
C PRO A 29 6.84 -8.39 -6.93
N GLU A 30 5.62 -8.80 -6.59
CA GLU A 30 4.42 -7.99 -6.84
C GLU A 30 4.46 -6.64 -6.09
N ARG A 31 5.09 -6.64 -4.91
CA ARG A 31 5.29 -5.42 -4.14
C ARG A 31 6.33 -4.51 -4.81
N ALA A 32 7.41 -5.07 -5.35
CA ALA A 32 8.43 -4.33 -6.08
C ALA A 32 7.83 -3.69 -7.35
N ASP A 33 7.05 -4.44 -8.12
CA ASP A 33 6.38 -3.96 -9.34
C ASP A 33 5.42 -2.80 -9.02
N LEU A 34 4.60 -2.95 -7.99
CA LEU A 34 3.65 -1.91 -7.58
C LEU A 34 4.37 -0.67 -7.03
N ALA A 35 5.48 -0.86 -6.31
CA ALA A 35 6.30 0.23 -5.81
C ALA A 35 6.87 1.07 -6.96
N GLN A 36 7.41 0.42 -8.00
CA GLN A 36 7.90 1.10 -9.20
C GLN A 36 6.78 1.85 -9.93
N ALA A 37 5.64 1.19 -10.17
CA ALA A 37 4.50 1.79 -10.87
C ALA A 37 3.96 3.05 -10.16
N LEU A 38 3.95 3.06 -8.82
CA LEU A 38 3.40 4.17 -8.03
C LEU A 38 4.46 5.19 -7.58
N LYS A 39 5.73 4.98 -7.94
CA LYS A 39 6.88 5.77 -7.47
C LYS A 39 6.93 5.84 -5.94
N LEU A 40 6.72 4.69 -5.30
CA LEU A 40 6.78 4.49 -3.85
C LEU A 40 7.88 3.49 -3.51
N THR A 41 8.25 3.41 -2.24
CA THR A 41 9.13 2.35 -1.75
C THR A 41 8.33 1.09 -1.44
N GLU A 42 8.95 -0.09 -1.59
CA GLU A 42 8.36 -1.36 -1.15
C GLU A 42 7.90 -1.33 0.31
N THR A 43 8.63 -0.58 1.16
CA THR A 43 8.26 -0.41 2.58
C THR A 43 6.95 0.36 2.74
N GLN A 44 6.73 1.42 1.96
CA GLN A 44 5.47 2.16 1.97
C GLN A 44 4.31 1.27 1.50
N ILE A 45 4.51 0.49 0.44
CA ILE A 45 3.51 -0.49 -0.03
C ILE A 45 3.21 -1.51 1.09
N LYS A 46 4.26 -2.10 1.69
CA LYS A 46 4.12 -3.07 2.79
C LYS A 46 3.28 -2.52 3.95
N ILE A 47 3.62 -1.33 4.43
CA ILE A 47 2.94 -0.66 5.55
C ILE A 47 1.49 -0.34 5.18
N TRP A 48 1.24 0.16 3.96
CA TRP A 48 -0.12 0.45 3.53
C TRP A 48 -0.98 -0.82 3.49
N PHE A 49 -0.48 -1.92 2.91
CA PHE A 49 -1.20 -3.20 2.87
C PHE A 49 -1.43 -3.80 4.26
N GLN A 50 -0.47 -3.65 5.19
CA GLN A 50 -0.65 -4.04 6.59
C GLN A 50 -1.77 -3.23 7.26
N ASN A 51 -1.72 -1.90 7.16
CA ASN A 51 -2.72 -1.00 7.73
C ASN A 51 -4.10 -1.22 7.12
N ARG A 52 -4.17 -1.48 5.80
CA ARG A 52 -5.43 -1.74 5.11
C ARG A 52 -6.07 -3.03 5.61
N ARG A 53 -5.30 -4.13 5.76
CA ARG A 53 -5.80 -5.38 6.37
C ARG A 53 -6.33 -5.17 7.78
N TYR A 54 -5.60 -4.43 8.63
CA TYR A 54 -6.04 -4.13 9.99
C TYR A 54 -7.36 -3.36 10.01
N LYS A 55 -7.51 -2.32 9.17
CA LYS A 55 -8.76 -1.57 9.02
C LYS A 55 -9.92 -2.45 8.55
N THR A 56 -9.69 -3.37 7.61
CA THR A 56 -10.76 -4.29 7.17
C THR A 56 -11.17 -5.26 8.26
N LYS A 57 -10.21 -5.78 9.05
CA LYS A 57 -10.51 -6.67 10.19
C LYS A 57 -11.29 -5.94 11.29
N ARG A 58 -10.99 -4.67 11.57
CA ARG A 58 -11.69 -3.87 12.60
C ARG A 58 -13.07 -3.35 12.18
N ARG A 59 -13.43 -3.46 10.91
CA ARG A 59 -14.74 -3.05 10.36
C ARG A 59 -15.68 -4.23 10.13
N GLN A 60 -15.23 -5.44 10.46
CA GLN A 60 -16.06 -6.62 10.67
C GLN A 60 -16.25 -6.78 12.19
#